data_AF-A0A211YT96-F1
#
_entry.id   AF-A0A211YT96-F1
#
_cell.length_a   1.000
_cell.length_b   1.000
_cell.length_c   1.000
_cell.angle_alpha   90.00
_cell.angle_beta   90.00
_cell.angle_gamma   90.00
#
_symmetry.space_group_name_H-M   'P 1'
#
loop_
_entity.id
_entity.type
_entity.pdbx_description
1 polymer ?
#
loop_
_entity_poly.entity_id
_entity_poly.type
_entity_poly.pdbx_seq_one_letter_code
_entity_poly.pdbx_strand_id
1 'polypeptide(L)'
;MGPVTMLRLAALAATALLAACAGPGVPSSPPAAAAEAPLRWKALLVAADDAEPVFDNGVDSLRRSLVSFGVAPADIAVLKADAPQPGAVATKANFDRAVADLAGPAGTGCFVYLTSHGVRDRGLYAAAENAVIPPGYLAQALDGACAGRPTVLVTSGCYSGIYTDTPALTTPDRIVLTAARADRPSFGCGTGDRTTYYDQCFLDSLKRGAAWTAIAAEISGCVARREQAKGFPASQPQSAFGRDAAGLTAF
;
A
#
# COMPACT_ATOMS: atom_id res chain seq x y z
N MET A 1 72.86 14.24 -56.95
CA MET A 1 73.50 12.93 -57.24
C MET A 1 74.41 12.59 -56.08
N GLY A 2 74.24 11.40 -55.51
CA GLY A 2 75.20 10.81 -54.57
C GLY A 2 74.70 10.68 -53.12
N PRO A 3 75.17 9.65 -52.40
CA PRO A 3 74.33 8.78 -51.54
C PRO A 3 74.73 8.83 -50.06
N VAL A 4 73.89 8.31 -49.16
CA VAL A 4 74.33 7.90 -47.79
C VAL A 4 73.45 6.72 -47.37
N THR A 5 73.89 5.48 -47.52
CA THR A 5 74.69 4.65 -46.58
C THR A 5 73.90 4.15 -45.37
N MET A 6 73.66 2.83 -45.37
CA MET A 6 73.15 2.03 -44.26
C MET A 6 74.05 2.14 -43.01
N LEU A 7 73.43 2.22 -41.84
CA LEU A 7 74.09 1.88 -40.58
C LEU A 7 73.20 0.94 -39.75
N ARG A 8 73.77 -0.21 -39.43
CA ARG A 8 73.21 -1.25 -38.54
C ARG A 8 73.24 -0.72 -37.10
N LEU A 9 72.15 -0.91 -36.35
CA LEU A 9 72.18 -0.93 -34.89
C LEU A 9 71.61 -2.26 -34.40
N ALA A 10 72.46 -2.99 -33.69
CA ALA A 10 72.05 -3.99 -32.72
C ALA A 10 71.75 -3.28 -31.40
N ALA A 11 70.74 -3.75 -30.66
CA ALA A 11 70.91 -4.29 -29.31
C ALA A 11 69.69 -4.07 -28.38
N LEU A 12 69.55 -5.07 -27.50
CA LEU A 12 69.00 -5.04 -26.15
C LEU A 12 67.47 -5.12 -25.98
N ALA A 13 67.05 -6.36 -25.70
CA ALA A 13 65.83 -6.70 -25.03
C ALA A 13 65.82 -6.16 -23.60
N ALA A 14 64.73 -5.49 -23.23
CA ALA A 14 64.35 -5.20 -21.84
C ALA A 14 62.91 -5.70 -21.62
N THR A 15 62.79 -6.76 -20.84
CA THR A 15 61.54 -7.39 -20.42
C THR A 15 60.84 -6.50 -19.40
N ALA A 16 59.71 -5.91 -19.79
CA ALA A 16 58.84 -5.16 -18.88
C ALA A 16 57.85 -6.12 -18.18
N LEU A 17 57.97 -6.29 -16.87
CA LEU A 17 56.92 -6.88 -16.03
C LEU A 17 55.80 -5.86 -15.85
N LEU A 18 54.62 -6.12 -16.43
CA LEU A 18 53.39 -5.41 -16.13
C LEU A 18 52.68 -6.10 -14.96
N ALA A 19 52.75 -5.49 -13.78
CA ALA A 19 51.90 -5.85 -12.65
C ALA A 19 50.49 -5.30 -12.90
N ALA A 20 49.52 -6.19 -13.16
CA ALA A 20 48.12 -5.84 -13.27
C ALA A 20 47.49 -5.76 -11.87
N CYS A 21 47.11 -4.56 -11.44
CA CYS A 21 46.28 -4.36 -10.27
C CYS A 21 44.83 -4.79 -10.58
N ALA A 22 44.46 -6.01 -10.25
CA ALA A 22 43.06 -6.42 -10.19
C ALA A 22 42.48 -5.97 -8.83
N GLY A 23 41.71 -4.89 -8.83
CA GLY A 23 40.90 -4.51 -7.66
C GLY A 23 39.80 -5.56 -7.41
N PRO A 24 39.40 -5.82 -6.15
CA PRO A 24 38.32 -6.75 -5.86
C PRO A 24 37.02 -6.21 -6.49
N GLY A 25 36.49 -6.95 -7.46
CA GLY A 25 35.19 -6.65 -8.06
C GLY A 25 34.12 -6.67 -6.97
N VAL A 26 33.41 -5.56 -6.82
CA VAL A 26 32.21 -5.49 -5.98
C VAL A 26 31.20 -6.47 -6.59
N PRO A 27 30.73 -7.50 -5.86
CA PRO A 27 29.69 -8.35 -6.37
C PRO A 27 28.43 -7.51 -6.62
N SER A 28 28.05 -7.38 -7.88
CA SER A 28 26.76 -6.79 -8.25
C SER A 28 25.67 -7.73 -7.77
N SER A 29 24.95 -7.35 -6.72
CA SER A 29 23.73 -8.05 -6.31
C SER A 29 22.77 -8.11 -7.50
N PRO A 30 22.14 -9.28 -7.78
CA PRO A 30 21.10 -9.34 -8.79
C PRO A 30 19.97 -8.36 -8.43
N PRO A 31 19.30 -7.73 -9.42
CA PRO A 31 18.13 -6.92 -9.15
C PRO A 31 17.14 -7.78 -8.36
N ALA A 32 16.61 -7.22 -7.26
CA ALA A 32 15.52 -7.84 -6.53
C ALA A 32 14.44 -8.21 -7.54
N ALA A 33 14.09 -9.49 -7.63
CA ALA A 33 13.01 -9.93 -8.50
C ALA A 33 11.78 -9.09 -8.15
N ALA A 34 11.28 -8.32 -9.12
CA ALA A 34 10.04 -7.57 -8.95
C ALA A 34 8.98 -8.56 -8.45
N ALA A 35 8.26 -8.25 -7.37
CA ALA A 35 7.25 -9.17 -6.88
C ALA A 35 6.26 -9.45 -8.02
N GLU A 36 6.08 -10.73 -8.31
CA GLU A 36 5.06 -11.16 -9.26
C GLU A 36 3.71 -10.68 -8.74
N ALA A 37 2.92 -10.07 -9.63
CA ALA A 37 1.55 -9.69 -9.30
C ALA A 37 0.78 -10.94 -8.85
N PRO A 38 -0.08 -10.84 -7.82
CA PRO A 38 -0.89 -11.96 -7.39
C PRO A 38 -1.71 -12.56 -8.52
N LEU A 39 -1.82 -13.90 -8.54
CA LEU A 39 -2.72 -14.61 -9.45
C LEU A 39 -4.19 -14.36 -9.10
N ARG A 40 -4.46 -14.00 -7.84
CA ARG A 40 -5.78 -13.62 -7.30
C ARG A 40 -5.64 -12.76 -6.06
N TRP A 41 -6.72 -12.08 -5.70
CA TRP A 41 -6.81 -11.28 -4.49
C TRP A 41 -7.91 -11.80 -3.57
N LYS A 42 -7.63 -11.81 -2.27
CA LYS A 42 -8.64 -11.86 -1.21
C LYS A 42 -8.73 -10.50 -0.54
N ALA A 43 -9.94 -10.06 -0.24
CA ALA A 43 -10.22 -8.72 0.26
C ALA A 43 -11.01 -8.74 1.58
N LEU A 44 -10.64 -7.85 2.49
CA LEU A 44 -11.40 -7.50 3.68
C LEU A 44 -11.72 -6.01 3.64
N LEU A 45 -13.02 -5.68 3.61
CA LEU A 45 -13.51 -4.31 3.61
C LEU A 45 -14.24 -4.03 4.92
N VAL A 46 -13.84 -2.96 5.63
CA VAL A 46 -14.34 -2.66 6.98
C VAL A 46 -14.81 -1.22 7.06
N ALA A 47 -16.10 -1.03 7.36
CA ALA A 47 -16.63 0.23 7.89
C ALA A 47 -16.70 0.08 9.41
N ALA A 48 -15.74 0.66 10.12
CA ALA A 48 -15.60 0.41 11.56
C ALA A 48 -16.44 1.36 12.43
N ASP A 49 -17.14 2.32 11.81
CA ASP A 49 -18.00 3.29 12.47
C ASP A 49 -19.31 3.44 11.70
N ASP A 50 -20.40 3.66 12.43
CA ASP A 50 -21.78 3.83 11.95
C ASP A 50 -22.32 5.25 12.21
N ALA A 51 -21.50 6.16 12.73
CA ALA A 51 -21.88 7.55 12.99
C ALA A 51 -22.34 8.29 11.71
N GLU A 52 -21.76 7.96 10.56
CA GLU A 52 -22.14 8.50 9.26
C GLU A 52 -22.16 7.43 8.16
N PRO A 53 -23.12 7.52 7.20
CA PRO A 53 -23.26 6.51 6.15
C PRO A 53 -22.10 6.49 5.14
N VAL A 54 -21.19 7.47 5.21
CA VAL A 54 -20.05 7.60 4.29
C VAL A 54 -19.12 6.39 4.32
N PHE A 55 -18.96 5.77 5.48
CA PHE A 55 -18.09 4.62 5.70
C PHE A 55 -18.65 3.39 4.99
N ASP A 56 -19.92 3.13 5.24
CA ASP A 56 -20.72 2.08 4.61
C ASP A 56 -20.79 2.22 3.09
N ASN A 57 -21.05 3.44 2.62
CA ASN A 57 -21.09 3.75 1.20
C ASN A 57 -19.74 3.53 0.52
N GLY A 58 -18.63 3.84 1.21
CA GLY A 58 -17.27 3.60 0.72
C GLY A 58 -17.01 2.11 0.53
N VAL A 59 -17.30 1.31 1.56
CA VAL A 59 -17.19 -0.15 1.53
C VAL A 59 -18.05 -0.77 0.43
N ASP A 60 -19.32 -0.37 0.31
CA ASP A 60 -20.23 -0.93 -0.69
C ASP A 60 -19.82 -0.56 -2.12
N SER A 61 -19.29 0.65 -2.30
CA SER A 61 -18.77 1.11 -3.60
C SER A 61 -17.49 0.38 -3.98
N LEU A 62 -16.58 0.19 -3.02
CA LEU A 62 -15.35 -0.56 -3.25
C LEU A 62 -15.65 -2.03 -3.56
N ARG A 63 -16.56 -2.68 -2.84
CA ARG A 63 -16.99 -4.05 -3.13
C ARG A 63 -17.45 -4.20 -4.58
N ARG A 64 -18.27 -3.27 -5.07
CA ARG A 64 -18.74 -3.30 -6.48
C ARG A 64 -17.58 -3.15 -7.46
N SER A 65 -16.62 -2.26 -7.19
CA SER A 65 -15.42 -2.11 -8.02
C SER A 65 -14.55 -3.37 -8.02
N LEU A 66 -14.34 -4.01 -6.86
CA LEU A 66 -13.54 -5.25 -6.79
C LEU A 66 -14.19 -6.38 -7.59
N VAL A 67 -15.51 -6.52 -7.50
CA VAL A 67 -16.26 -7.50 -8.32
C VAL A 67 -16.13 -7.17 -9.80
N SER A 68 -16.22 -5.90 -10.21
CA SER A 68 -16.06 -5.52 -11.62
C SER A 68 -14.63 -5.71 -12.15
N PHE A 69 -13.63 -5.69 -11.27
CA PHE A 69 -12.24 -6.06 -11.60
C PHE A 69 -12.00 -7.57 -11.65
N GLY A 70 -12.99 -8.38 -11.25
CA GLY A 70 -12.93 -9.84 -11.32
C GLY A 70 -12.50 -10.52 -10.01
N VAL A 71 -12.44 -9.80 -8.89
CA VAL A 71 -12.30 -10.43 -7.57
C VAL A 71 -13.58 -11.21 -7.28
N ALA A 72 -13.45 -12.52 -6.98
CA ALA A 72 -14.61 -13.36 -6.73
C ALA A 72 -15.39 -12.86 -5.51
N PRO A 73 -16.74 -12.80 -5.56
CA PRO A 73 -17.53 -12.35 -4.41
C PRO A 73 -17.29 -13.16 -3.12
N ALA A 74 -16.92 -14.44 -3.24
CA ALA A 74 -16.57 -15.30 -2.11
C ALA A 74 -15.19 -14.99 -1.50
N ASP A 75 -14.34 -14.27 -2.21
CA ASP A 75 -13.02 -13.80 -1.76
C ASP A 75 -13.08 -12.37 -1.18
N ILE A 76 -14.28 -11.79 -1.01
CA ILE A 76 -14.48 -10.46 -0.43
C ILE A 76 -15.30 -10.57 0.85
N ALA A 77 -14.64 -10.44 2.00
CA ALA A 77 -15.29 -10.26 3.29
C ALA A 77 -15.64 -8.78 3.51
N VAL A 78 -16.83 -8.54 4.08
CA VAL A 78 -17.30 -7.20 4.45
C VAL A 78 -17.73 -7.20 5.90
N LEU A 79 -17.19 -6.27 6.67
CA LEU A 79 -17.58 -6.00 8.04
C LEU A 79 -18.06 -4.55 8.18
N LYS A 80 -19.17 -4.34 8.89
CA LYS A 80 -19.73 -3.00 9.15
C LYS A 80 -20.10 -2.87 10.62
N ALA A 81 -19.97 -1.69 11.21
CA ALA A 81 -20.24 -1.47 12.63
C ALA A 81 -21.68 -1.82 13.04
N ASP A 82 -22.65 -1.50 12.19
CA ASP A 82 -24.09 -1.70 12.40
C ASP A 82 -24.68 -2.88 11.60
N ALA A 83 -23.83 -3.79 11.11
CA ALA A 83 -24.28 -4.89 10.26
C ALA A 83 -25.41 -5.71 10.94
N PRO A 84 -26.50 -6.03 10.22
CA PRO A 84 -27.64 -6.72 10.82
C PRO A 84 -27.33 -8.18 11.18
N GLN A 85 -26.34 -8.79 10.52
CA GLN A 85 -25.92 -10.16 10.76
C GLN A 85 -24.75 -10.16 11.75
N PRO A 86 -24.84 -10.85 12.91
CA PRO A 86 -23.78 -10.83 13.93
C PRO A 86 -22.39 -11.22 13.40
N GLY A 87 -22.31 -12.12 12.42
CA GLY A 87 -21.05 -12.53 11.80
C GLY A 87 -20.41 -11.49 10.86
N ALA A 88 -21.15 -10.44 10.49
CA ALA A 88 -20.70 -9.34 9.64
C ALA A 88 -20.46 -8.04 10.42
N VAL A 89 -20.66 -8.04 11.74
CA VAL A 89 -20.39 -6.86 12.58
C VAL A 89 -18.88 -6.65 12.69
N ALA A 90 -18.41 -5.40 12.61
CA ALA A 90 -17.00 -5.02 12.73
C ALA A 90 -16.44 -5.12 14.16
N THR A 91 -16.59 -6.28 14.81
CA THR A 91 -15.95 -6.62 16.08
C THR A 91 -14.53 -7.13 15.87
N LYS A 92 -13.68 -7.08 16.91
CA LYS A 92 -12.34 -7.67 16.88
C LYS A 92 -12.38 -9.14 16.49
N ALA A 93 -13.30 -9.92 17.07
CA ALA A 93 -13.40 -11.35 16.80
C ALA A 93 -13.76 -11.67 15.33
N ASN A 94 -14.64 -10.88 14.71
CA ASN A 94 -14.98 -11.04 13.30
C ASN A 94 -13.85 -10.55 12.38
N PHE A 95 -13.16 -9.46 12.77
CA PHE A 95 -11.98 -8.98 12.07
C PHE A 95 -10.86 -10.03 12.06
N ASP A 96 -10.51 -10.60 13.22
CA ASP A 96 -9.48 -11.63 13.35
C ASP A 96 -9.80 -12.83 12.44
N ARG A 97 -11.07 -13.28 12.41
CA ARG A 97 -11.51 -14.37 11.54
C ARG A 97 -11.38 -14.00 10.06
N ALA A 98 -11.87 -12.83 9.67
CA ALA A 98 -11.83 -12.38 8.29
C ALA A 98 -10.40 -12.15 7.79
N VAL A 99 -9.49 -11.68 8.65
CA VAL A 99 -8.06 -11.59 8.33
C VAL A 99 -7.44 -12.98 8.18
N ALA A 100 -7.73 -13.91 9.08
CA ALA A 100 -7.28 -15.29 8.93
C ALA A 100 -7.77 -15.91 7.61
N ASP A 101 -8.99 -15.59 7.16
CA ASP A 101 -9.54 -16.05 5.88
C ASP A 101 -8.83 -15.43 4.65
N LEU A 102 -8.03 -14.38 4.81
CA LEU A 102 -7.12 -13.88 3.75
C LEU A 102 -5.95 -14.84 3.50
N ALA A 103 -5.67 -15.76 4.43
CA ALA A 103 -4.80 -16.91 4.20
C ALA A 103 -5.38 -17.70 3.02
N GLY A 104 -4.74 -17.58 1.86
CA GLY A 104 -5.15 -18.22 0.62
C GLY A 104 -4.04 -19.14 0.11
N PRO A 105 -4.31 -19.93 -0.94
CA PRO A 105 -3.26 -20.72 -1.57
C PRO A 105 -2.13 -19.83 -2.12
N ALA A 106 -0.99 -20.43 -2.46
CA ALA A 106 0.12 -19.73 -3.08
C ALA A 106 -0.33 -18.86 -4.27
N GLY A 107 0.27 -17.67 -4.40
CA GLY A 107 -0.10 -16.68 -5.41
C GLY A 107 -1.31 -15.81 -5.05
N THR A 108 -1.88 -15.91 -3.84
CA THR A 108 -2.97 -15.04 -3.39
C THR A 108 -2.42 -13.78 -2.71
N GLY A 109 -2.84 -12.60 -3.15
CA GLY A 109 -2.57 -11.32 -2.48
C GLY A 109 -3.62 -10.96 -1.44
N CYS A 110 -3.25 -10.11 -0.48
CA CYS A 110 -4.14 -9.61 0.56
C CYS A 110 -4.50 -8.14 0.32
N PHE A 111 -5.78 -7.82 0.26
CA PHE A 111 -6.27 -6.45 0.19
C PHE A 111 -7.11 -6.13 1.42
N VAL A 112 -6.75 -5.11 2.18
CA VAL A 112 -7.51 -4.69 3.36
C VAL A 112 -7.80 -3.20 3.27
N TYR A 113 -9.07 -2.86 3.41
CA TYR A 113 -9.57 -1.49 3.41
C TYR A 113 -10.35 -1.25 4.69
N LEU A 114 -9.93 -0.25 5.47
CA LEU A 114 -10.63 0.21 6.67
C LEU A 114 -11.01 1.67 6.50
N THR A 115 -12.26 2.02 6.77
CA THR A 115 -12.74 3.41 6.80
C THR A 115 -13.53 3.66 8.08
N SER A 116 -13.22 4.75 8.77
CA SER A 116 -13.76 5.09 10.09
C SER A 116 -13.36 6.51 10.51
N HIS A 117 -13.89 6.98 11.65
CA HIS A 117 -13.27 8.10 12.37
C HIS A 117 -11.88 7.74 12.90
N GLY A 118 -11.05 8.77 13.00
CA GLY A 118 -9.69 8.66 13.50
C GLY A 118 -9.52 9.22 14.90
N VAL A 119 -8.84 8.48 15.75
CA VAL A 119 -8.44 8.89 17.09
C VAL A 119 -6.94 9.22 17.06
N ARG A 120 -6.62 10.50 17.28
CA ARG A 120 -5.25 11.02 17.25
C ARG A 120 -4.32 10.15 18.12
N ASP A 121 -3.15 9.84 17.57
CA ASP A 121 -2.08 9.04 18.20
C ASP A 121 -2.48 7.60 18.60
N ARG A 122 -3.68 7.13 18.23
CA ARG A 122 -4.18 5.80 18.63
C ARG A 122 -4.58 4.90 17.46
N GLY A 123 -5.19 5.44 16.41
CA GLY A 123 -5.68 4.67 15.25
C GLY A 123 -7.15 4.96 14.91
N LEU A 124 -7.79 4.07 14.16
CA LEU A 124 -9.20 4.18 13.75
C LEU A 124 -10.14 3.73 14.87
N TYR A 125 -11.26 4.42 15.03
CA TYR A 125 -12.31 4.05 15.97
C TYR A 125 -13.06 2.79 15.48
N ALA A 126 -13.49 1.95 16.42
CA ALA A 126 -14.32 0.78 16.17
C ALA A 126 -15.57 0.85 17.04
N ALA A 127 -16.68 1.31 16.45
CA ALA A 127 -17.91 1.63 17.14
C ALA A 127 -18.55 0.42 17.82
N ALA A 128 -18.55 -0.74 17.15
CA ALA A 128 -19.17 -1.97 17.63
C ALA A 128 -18.68 -2.44 19.01
N GLU A 129 -17.46 -2.07 19.40
CA GLU A 129 -16.84 -2.44 20.68
C GLU A 129 -16.39 -1.21 21.49
N ASN A 130 -16.74 0.00 21.04
CA ASN A 130 -16.27 1.27 21.61
C ASN A 130 -14.73 1.26 21.84
N ALA A 131 -14.00 0.85 20.80
CA ALA A 131 -12.58 0.57 20.86
C ALA A 131 -11.81 1.37 19.80
N VAL A 132 -10.48 1.14 19.74
CA VAL A 132 -9.61 1.66 18.68
C VAL A 132 -8.87 0.49 18.06
N ILE A 133 -8.61 0.57 16.75
CA ILE A 133 -7.79 -0.37 15.98
C ILE A 133 -6.36 0.18 15.92
N PRO A 134 -5.44 -0.15 16.85
CA PRO A 134 -4.10 0.42 16.84
C PRO A 134 -3.23 -0.19 15.72
N PRO A 135 -2.20 0.53 15.23
CA PRO A 135 -1.29 0.01 14.21
C PRO A 135 -0.64 -1.31 14.57
N GLY A 136 -0.24 -1.50 15.84
CA GLY A 136 0.39 -2.74 16.30
C GLY A 136 -0.52 -3.96 16.21
N TYR A 137 -1.81 -3.82 16.51
CA TYR A 137 -2.79 -4.89 16.34
C TYR A 137 -2.97 -5.25 14.86
N LEU A 138 -3.08 -4.24 14.00
CA LEU A 138 -3.25 -4.45 12.57
C LEU A 138 -2.01 -5.11 11.95
N ALA A 139 -0.80 -4.72 12.38
CA ALA A 139 0.45 -5.37 11.98
C ALA A 139 0.44 -6.86 12.34
N GLN A 140 0.17 -7.17 13.62
CA GLN A 140 0.13 -8.55 14.10
C GLN A 140 -0.89 -9.40 13.34
N ALA A 141 -2.09 -8.86 13.09
CA ALA A 141 -3.14 -9.56 12.36
C ALA A 141 -2.71 -9.86 10.92
N LEU A 142 -2.18 -8.86 10.21
CA LEU A 142 -1.73 -9.01 8.82
C LEU A 142 -0.51 -9.92 8.71
N ASP A 143 0.44 -9.87 9.65
CA ASP A 143 1.61 -10.76 9.62
C ASP A 143 1.19 -12.22 9.80
N GLY A 144 0.16 -12.48 10.61
CA GLY A 144 -0.38 -13.84 10.81
C GLY A 144 -0.99 -14.47 9.56
N ALA A 145 -1.52 -13.68 8.62
CA ALA A 145 -2.25 -14.19 7.45
C ALA A 145 -1.57 -13.90 6.09
N CYS A 146 -0.79 -12.83 6.02
CA CYS A 146 -0.35 -12.21 4.78
C CYS A 146 1.17 -12.00 4.67
N ALA A 147 1.96 -12.35 5.70
CA ALA A 147 3.41 -12.19 5.64
C ALA A 147 4.04 -12.88 4.42
N GLY A 148 4.92 -12.15 3.72
CA GLY A 148 5.62 -12.63 2.53
C GLY A 148 4.74 -12.69 1.28
N ARG A 149 3.55 -12.07 1.31
CA ARG A 149 2.59 -12.06 0.20
C ARG A 149 2.28 -10.60 -0.16
N PRO A 150 2.09 -10.28 -1.45
CA PRO A 150 1.66 -8.96 -1.87
C PRO A 150 0.44 -8.49 -1.06
N THR A 151 0.63 -7.45 -0.26
CA THR A 151 -0.39 -6.95 0.66
C THR A 151 -0.62 -5.47 0.41
N VAL A 152 -1.88 -5.05 0.30
CA VAL A 152 -2.27 -3.64 0.22
C VAL A 152 -3.19 -3.34 1.37
N LEU A 153 -2.78 -2.39 2.22
CA LEU A 153 -3.56 -1.86 3.32
C LEU A 153 -3.96 -0.42 3.01
N VAL A 154 -5.25 -0.13 3.07
CA VAL A 154 -5.79 1.22 2.94
C VAL A 154 -6.49 1.58 4.25
N THR A 155 -6.08 2.67 4.89
CA THR A 155 -6.73 3.18 6.10
C THR A 155 -7.23 4.60 5.88
N SER A 156 -8.54 4.76 5.98
CA SER A 156 -9.24 6.02 5.77
C SER A 156 -9.81 6.54 7.08
N GLY A 157 -9.41 7.75 7.43
CA GLY A 157 -9.78 8.42 8.68
C GLY A 157 -8.75 9.46 9.10
N CYS A 158 -9.14 10.33 10.02
CA CYS A 158 -8.25 11.34 10.59
C CYS A 158 -7.00 10.69 11.18
N TYR A 159 -5.84 11.33 11.07
CA TYR A 159 -4.59 10.85 11.70
C TYR A 159 -4.12 9.47 11.23
N SER A 160 -4.67 8.94 10.14
CA SER A 160 -4.35 7.61 9.59
C SER A 160 -2.88 7.47 9.17
N GLY A 161 -2.14 8.56 9.01
CA GLY A 161 -0.70 8.54 8.78
C GLY A 161 0.10 7.75 9.83
N ILE A 162 -0.45 7.55 11.03
CA ILE A 162 0.15 6.68 12.05
C ILE A 162 0.38 5.24 11.55
N TYR A 163 -0.43 4.75 10.60
CA TYR A 163 -0.25 3.42 10.00
C TYR A 163 0.93 3.38 9.02
N THR A 164 1.19 4.46 8.28
CA THR A 164 2.39 4.60 7.43
C THR A 164 3.64 4.88 8.25
N ASP A 165 3.52 5.52 9.41
CA ASP A 165 4.65 5.81 10.31
C ASP A 165 5.06 4.61 11.17
N THR A 166 4.31 3.50 11.12
CA THR A 166 4.56 2.28 11.92
C THR A 166 5.41 1.27 11.14
N PRO A 167 6.67 0.99 11.53
CA PRO A 167 7.56 0.09 10.78
C PRO A 167 7.05 -1.33 10.62
N ALA A 168 6.29 -1.84 11.60
CA ALA A 168 5.68 -3.17 11.55
C ALA A 168 4.57 -3.28 10.48
N LEU A 169 4.07 -2.15 9.95
CA LEU A 169 3.13 -2.13 8.83
C LEU A 169 3.81 -1.87 7.49
N THR A 170 4.99 -1.26 7.46
CA THR A 170 5.70 -0.92 6.22
C THR A 170 6.75 -1.99 5.87
N THR A 171 6.33 -3.25 5.85
CA THR A 171 7.20 -4.40 5.52
C THR A 171 7.50 -4.45 4.01
N PRO A 172 8.55 -5.17 3.57
CA PRO A 172 8.94 -5.27 2.16
C PRO A 172 7.81 -5.67 1.19
N ASP A 173 6.87 -6.48 1.65
CA ASP A 173 5.75 -7.06 0.90
C ASP A 173 4.45 -6.25 0.97
N ARG A 174 4.44 -5.10 1.67
CA ARG A 174 3.22 -4.32 1.93
C ARG A 174 3.23 -2.93 1.30
N ILE A 175 2.10 -2.56 0.71
CA ILE A 175 1.73 -1.18 0.39
C ILE A 175 0.77 -0.70 1.46
N VAL A 176 1.02 0.48 2.02
CA VAL A 176 0.12 1.13 3.00
C VAL A 176 -0.26 2.51 2.46
N LEU A 177 -1.56 2.78 2.33
CA LEU A 177 -2.11 4.05 1.86
C LEU A 177 -3.00 4.65 2.95
N THR A 178 -2.81 5.93 3.27
CA THR A 178 -3.49 6.59 4.40
C THR A 178 -4.15 7.90 3.97
N ALA A 179 -5.31 8.21 4.54
CA ALA A 179 -6.11 9.37 4.15
C ALA A 179 -5.53 10.73 4.57
N ALA A 180 -4.69 10.77 5.58
CA ALA A 180 -4.11 12.00 6.10
C ALA A 180 -2.76 11.73 6.76
N ARG A 181 -1.98 12.78 6.96
CA ARG A 181 -0.79 12.75 7.83
C ARG A 181 -1.18 12.45 9.29
N ALA A 182 -0.27 11.85 10.06
CA ALA A 182 -0.53 11.40 11.43
C ALA A 182 -1.01 12.51 12.40
N ASP A 183 -0.67 13.77 12.14
CA ASP A 183 -1.08 14.93 12.96
C ASP A 183 -2.22 15.77 12.34
N ARG A 184 -2.78 15.36 11.18
CA ARG A 184 -3.82 16.09 10.44
C ARG A 184 -5.14 15.31 10.34
N PRO A 185 -6.28 16.02 10.34
CA PRO A 185 -7.56 15.41 10.02
C PRO A 185 -7.68 15.09 8.52
N SER A 186 -8.59 14.17 8.19
CA SER A 186 -9.16 13.99 6.84
C SER A 186 -10.59 14.54 6.81
N PHE A 187 -11.17 14.71 5.61
CA PHE A 187 -12.45 15.39 5.44
C PHE A 187 -13.48 14.58 4.64
N GLY A 188 -14.72 15.03 4.69
CA GLY A 188 -15.84 14.44 3.95
C GLY A 188 -16.74 13.50 4.76
N CYS A 189 -16.57 13.41 6.09
CA CYS A 189 -17.54 12.72 6.94
C CYS A 189 -18.81 13.56 7.17
N GLY A 190 -18.72 14.89 7.03
CA GLY A 190 -19.85 15.80 7.12
C GLY A 190 -20.50 16.13 5.77
N THR A 191 -21.68 16.76 5.84
CA THR A 191 -22.37 17.46 4.73
C THR A 191 -22.63 16.67 3.45
N GLY A 192 -23.66 15.81 3.43
CA GLY A 192 -24.34 15.34 2.20
C GLY A 192 -23.51 14.55 1.17
N ASP A 193 -22.19 14.44 1.37
CA ASP A 193 -21.30 13.65 0.55
C ASP A 193 -21.61 12.16 0.76
N ARG A 194 -21.51 11.40 -0.33
CA ARG A 194 -21.81 9.97 -0.30
C ARG A 194 -20.70 9.16 0.37
N THR A 195 -19.45 9.61 0.27
CA THR A 195 -18.26 9.00 0.88
C THR A 195 -17.32 10.10 1.36
N THR A 196 -16.30 9.76 2.15
CA THR A 196 -15.23 10.72 2.50
C THR A 196 -14.48 11.20 1.25
N TYR A 197 -13.73 12.31 1.37
CA TYR A 197 -12.98 12.85 0.23
C TYR A 197 -11.90 11.88 -0.23
N TYR A 198 -11.21 11.26 0.72
CA TYR A 198 -10.22 10.25 0.42
C TYR A 198 -10.85 9.02 -0.22
N ASP A 199 -11.96 8.51 0.31
CA ASP A 199 -12.61 7.30 -0.22
C ASP A 199 -13.12 7.52 -1.63
N GLN A 200 -13.71 8.68 -1.92
CA GLN A 200 -14.14 9.01 -3.28
C GLN A 200 -12.93 9.09 -4.22
N CYS A 201 -11.86 9.79 -3.80
CA CYS A 201 -10.64 9.89 -4.60
C CYS A 201 -9.95 8.54 -4.81
N PHE A 202 -9.98 7.65 -3.81
CA PHE A 202 -9.50 6.29 -3.90
C PHE A 202 -10.31 5.50 -4.94
N LEU A 203 -11.64 5.53 -4.84
CA LEU A 203 -12.55 4.85 -5.78
C LEU A 203 -12.39 5.36 -7.21
N ASP A 204 -12.25 6.67 -7.41
CA ASP A 204 -12.09 7.30 -8.73
C ASP A 204 -10.73 7.00 -9.37
N SER A 205 -9.69 6.83 -8.53
CA SER A 205 -8.32 6.53 -8.99
C SER A 205 -8.08 5.04 -9.21
N LEU A 206 -8.84 4.17 -8.53
CA LEU A 206 -8.65 2.73 -8.58
C LEU A 206 -9.07 2.16 -9.93
N LYS A 207 -8.09 1.69 -10.70
CA LYS A 207 -8.27 1.11 -12.03
C LYS A 207 -7.53 -0.22 -12.12
N ARG A 208 -8.19 -1.22 -12.71
CA ARG A 208 -7.59 -2.53 -12.96
C ARG A 208 -6.30 -2.40 -13.80
N GLY A 209 -5.24 -3.09 -13.38
CA GLY A 209 -3.93 -3.09 -14.02
C GLY A 209 -3.11 -1.81 -13.83
N ALA A 210 -3.63 -0.78 -13.15
CA ALA A 210 -2.86 0.43 -12.87
C ALA A 210 -1.84 0.19 -11.76
N ALA A 211 -0.67 0.81 -11.87
CA ALA A 211 0.36 0.75 -10.82
C ALA A 211 -0.14 1.43 -9.54
N TRP A 212 0.08 0.80 -8.39
CA TRP A 212 -0.33 1.38 -7.10
C TRP A 212 0.33 2.72 -6.80
N THR A 213 1.55 2.95 -7.30
CA THR A 213 2.23 4.25 -7.23
C THR A 213 1.50 5.34 -8.00
N ALA A 214 0.96 5.01 -9.18
CA ALA A 214 0.14 5.94 -9.97
C ALA A 214 -1.20 6.21 -9.27
N ILE A 215 -1.85 5.17 -8.73
CA ILE A 215 -3.08 5.31 -7.94
C ILE A 215 -2.85 6.24 -6.74
N ALA A 216 -1.78 6.04 -5.97
CA ALA A 216 -1.45 6.88 -4.82
C ALA A 216 -1.22 8.36 -5.21
N ALA A 217 -0.56 8.61 -6.36
CA ALA A 217 -0.37 9.96 -6.88
C ALA A 217 -1.70 10.61 -7.32
N GLU A 218 -2.57 9.86 -8.00
CA GLU A 218 -3.91 10.34 -8.41
C GLU A 218 -4.78 10.69 -7.19
N ILE A 219 -4.75 9.85 -6.14
CA ILE A 219 -5.46 10.09 -4.88
C ILE A 219 -5.00 11.39 -4.23
N SER A 220 -3.69 11.56 -4.02
CA SER A 220 -3.12 12.75 -3.38
C SER A 220 -3.49 14.03 -4.14
N GLY A 221 -3.42 14.00 -5.48
CA GLY A 221 -3.83 15.13 -6.31
C GLY A 221 -5.34 15.41 -6.23
N CYS A 222 -6.17 14.36 -6.22
CA CYS A 222 -7.62 14.49 -6.10
C CYS A 222 -8.04 15.10 -4.75
N VAL A 223 -7.49 14.58 -3.65
CA VAL A 223 -7.78 15.05 -2.29
C VAL A 223 -7.39 16.51 -2.14
N ALA A 224 -6.17 16.89 -2.55
CA ALA A 224 -5.69 18.27 -2.47
C ALA A 224 -6.62 19.26 -3.21
N ARG A 225 -7.08 18.90 -4.42
CA ARG A 225 -8.02 19.75 -5.18
C ARG A 225 -9.37 19.89 -4.46
N ARG A 226 -9.90 18.80 -3.90
CA ARG A 226 -11.18 18.78 -3.19
C ARG A 226 -11.13 19.65 -1.93
N GLU A 227 -10.08 19.48 -1.14
CA GLU A 227 -9.86 20.25 0.09
C GLU A 227 -9.67 21.73 -0.21
N GLN A 228 -8.87 22.07 -1.22
CA GLN A 228 -8.67 23.46 -1.66
C GLN A 228 -10.00 24.10 -2.10
N ALA A 229 -10.80 23.39 -2.89
CA ALA A 229 -12.10 23.90 -3.37
C ALA A 229 -13.10 24.18 -2.23
N LYS A 230 -12.94 23.51 -1.09
CA LYS A 230 -13.78 23.64 0.10
C LYS A 230 -13.17 24.52 1.19
N GLY A 231 -11.94 25.01 0.99
CA GLY A 231 -11.22 25.83 1.96
C GLY A 231 -10.71 25.06 3.18
N PHE A 232 -10.56 23.74 3.10
CA PHE A 232 -9.98 22.93 4.17
C PHE A 232 -8.45 22.98 4.14
N PRO A 233 -7.77 22.87 5.30
CA PRO A 233 -6.33 22.66 5.32
C PRO A 233 -6.00 21.29 4.71
N ALA A 234 -4.86 21.19 4.01
CA ALA A 234 -4.50 19.95 3.32
C ALA A 234 -4.31 18.78 4.29
N SER A 235 -5.01 17.66 4.10
CA SER A 235 -4.84 16.45 4.93
C SER A 235 -3.51 15.74 4.68
N GLN A 236 -2.95 15.89 3.47
CA GLN A 236 -1.71 15.27 3.00
C GLN A 236 -1.75 13.74 3.10
N PRO A 237 -2.51 13.04 2.23
CA PRO A 237 -2.50 11.58 2.17
C PRO A 237 -1.07 11.04 2.04
N GLN A 238 -0.77 9.94 2.74
CA GLN A 238 0.55 9.32 2.72
C GLN A 238 0.51 7.94 2.09
N SER A 239 1.66 7.49 1.61
CA SER A 239 1.83 6.15 1.07
C SER A 239 3.20 5.59 1.43
N ALA A 240 3.25 4.32 1.78
CA ALA A 240 4.48 3.55 1.98
C ALA A 240 4.46 2.34 1.07
N PHE A 241 5.54 2.14 0.32
CA PHE A 241 5.71 1.03 -0.60
C PHE A 241 6.88 0.18 -0.14
N GLY A 242 6.58 -1.03 0.32
CA GLY A 242 7.59 -2.06 0.55
C GLY A 242 8.37 -2.34 -0.72
N ARG A 243 9.67 -2.62 -0.59
CA ARG A 243 10.59 -2.82 -1.72
C ARG A 243 10.14 -3.92 -2.68
N ASP A 244 9.49 -4.96 -2.18
CA ASP A 244 9.02 -6.09 -2.99
C ASP A 244 7.66 -5.72 -3.61
N ALA A 245 6.84 -4.93 -2.92
CA ALA A 245 5.52 -4.51 -3.37
C ALA A 245 5.48 -3.28 -4.32
N ALA A 246 6.57 -2.54 -4.47
CA ALA A 246 6.60 -1.27 -5.20
C ALA A 246 6.20 -1.37 -6.69
N GLY A 247 6.39 -2.54 -7.31
CA GLY A 247 6.05 -2.81 -8.71
C GLY A 247 4.62 -3.34 -8.93
N LEU A 248 3.82 -3.51 -7.87
CA LEU A 248 2.50 -4.12 -7.99
C LEU A 248 1.50 -3.24 -8.76
N THR A 249 0.61 -3.91 -9.49
CA THR A 249 -0.57 -3.31 -10.12
C THR A 249 -1.84 -3.75 -9.39
N ALA A 250 -2.91 -2.96 -9.52
CA ALA A 250 -4.19 -3.23 -8.88
C ALA A 250 -5.01 -4.28 -9.67
N PHE A 251 -5.35 -5.40 -9.02
CA PHE A 251 -6.35 -6.41 -9.40
C PHE A 251 -6.22 -7.12 -10.77
#